data_AF-A0A4Y2IR34-F1
#
_entry.id   AF-A0A4Y2IR34-F1
#
_cell.length_a   1.000
_cell.length_b   1.000
_cell.length_c   1.000
_cell.angle_alpha   90.00
_cell.angle_beta   90.00
_cell.angle_gamma   90.00
#
_symmetry.space_group_name_H-M   'P 1'
#
loop_
_entity.id
_entity.type
_entity.pdbx_description
1 polymer ?
#
loop_
_entity_poly.entity_id
_entity_poly.type
_entity_poly.pdbx_seq_one_letter_code
_entity_poly.pdbx_strand_id
1 'polypeptide(L)'
;MCALLSRNNINVQRTFRRCYGRNPPDTKSMKRWYEKFKETGSVTDFPRDVRPGVSEATVELVRQSFQQSPTKSNRQASRELQIPQTSLVRILHKKLRLHAYKVQIVQDLQPNVSPRREEFAIEILTRIDVENDYLNRICFYNESTFHVSGMVNKHNVRIWNQIIHMFLHS
;
A
#
# COMPACT_ATOMS: atom_id res chain seq x y z
N MET A 1 -10.51 -37.77 20.12
CA MET A 1 -9.81 -37.58 18.82
C MET A 1 -9.19 -38.85 18.25
N CYS A 2 -8.68 -39.81 19.04
CA CYS A 2 -8.00 -41.01 18.52
C CYS A 2 -8.82 -41.94 17.59
N ALA A 3 -10.16 -41.92 17.65
CA ALA A 3 -11.00 -42.82 16.83
C ALA A 3 -10.99 -42.49 15.33
N LEU A 4 -10.53 -41.29 14.94
CA LEU A 4 -10.51 -40.84 13.55
C LEU A 4 -9.21 -41.20 12.80
N LEU A 5 -8.20 -41.74 13.50
CA LEU A 5 -6.91 -42.13 12.94
C LEU A 5 -6.68 -43.63 13.17
N SER A 6 -7.62 -44.44 12.66
CA SER A 6 -7.58 -45.91 12.73
C SER A 6 -7.24 -46.51 11.38
N ARG A 7 -6.58 -47.68 11.38
CA ARG A 7 -6.27 -48.45 10.16
C ARG A 7 -7.54 -48.91 9.42
N ASN A 8 -8.68 -48.94 10.11
CA ASN A 8 -9.96 -49.35 9.53
C ASN A 8 -10.75 -48.12 9.01
N ASN A 9 -10.65 -47.88 7.70
CA ASN A 9 -11.32 -46.77 7.02
C ASN A 9 -12.84 -46.74 7.21
N ILE A 10 -13.51 -47.90 7.29
CA ILE A 10 -14.97 -47.97 7.46
C ILE A 10 -15.38 -47.41 8.84
N ASN A 11 -14.62 -47.76 9.88
CA ASN A 11 -14.88 -47.27 11.22
C ASN A 11 -14.59 -45.77 11.34
N VAL A 12 -13.51 -45.28 10.70
CA VAL A 12 -13.19 -43.84 10.63
C VAL A 12 -14.30 -43.07 9.92
N GLN A 13 -14.78 -43.55 8.77
CA GLN A 13 -15.88 -42.92 8.04
C GLN A 13 -17.17 -42.89 8.85
N ARG A 14 -17.52 -43.99 9.53
CA ARG A 14 -18.71 -44.08 10.40
C ARG A 14 -18.63 -43.14 11.60
N THR A 15 -17.49 -43.08 12.29
CA THR A 15 -17.28 -42.14 13.40
C THR A 15 -17.24 -40.69 12.92
N PHE A 16 -16.62 -40.41 11.77
CA PHE A 16 -16.59 -39.07 11.19
C PHE A 16 -18.01 -38.57 10.86
N ARG A 17 -18.84 -39.40 10.24
CA ARG A 17 -20.27 -39.08 9.99
C ARG A 17 -21.02 -38.84 11.29
N ARG A 18 -20.82 -39.68 12.31
CA ARG A 18 -21.48 -39.54 13.63
C ARG A 18 -21.05 -38.27 14.37
N CYS A 19 -19.78 -37.89 14.29
CA CYS A 19 -19.24 -36.74 15.03
C CYS A 19 -19.45 -35.40 14.31
N TYR A 20 -19.40 -35.39 12.97
CA TYR A 20 -19.39 -34.14 12.19
C TYR A 20 -20.57 -33.98 11.23
N GLY A 21 -21.40 -35.01 11.03
CA GLY A 21 -22.58 -34.93 10.16
C GLY A 21 -22.28 -34.63 8.69
N ARG A 22 -21.03 -34.82 8.25
CA ARG A 22 -20.57 -34.51 6.88
C ARG A 22 -20.07 -35.76 6.18
N ASN A 23 -20.03 -35.68 4.84
CA ASN A 23 -19.41 -36.72 4.03
C ASN A 23 -17.95 -36.90 4.45
N PRO A 24 -17.51 -38.14 4.70
CA PRO A 24 -16.16 -38.39 5.16
C PRO A 24 -15.14 -38.14 4.03
N PRO A 25 -13.88 -37.83 4.38
CA PRO A 25 -12.80 -37.68 3.41
C PRO A 25 -12.60 -38.95 2.58
N ASP A 26 -12.01 -38.79 1.39
CA ASP A 26 -11.67 -39.94 0.54
C ASP A 26 -10.71 -40.91 1.25
N THR A 27 -10.90 -42.19 0.93
CA THR A 27 -10.09 -43.33 1.39
C THR A 27 -8.59 -43.12 1.19
N LYS A 28 -8.15 -42.48 0.10
CA LYS A 28 -6.72 -42.19 -0.13
C LYS A 28 -6.20 -41.15 0.86
N SER A 29 -6.97 -40.09 1.12
CA SER A 29 -6.63 -39.05 2.08
C SER A 29 -6.55 -39.59 3.51
N MET A 30 -7.50 -40.44 3.90
CA MET A 30 -7.48 -41.08 5.22
C MET A 30 -6.26 -41.99 5.41
N LYS A 31 -5.91 -42.80 4.41
CA LYS A 31 -4.71 -43.65 4.45
C LYS A 31 -3.44 -42.81 4.56
N ARG A 32 -3.32 -41.74 3.74
CA ARG A 32 -2.19 -40.81 3.78
C ARG A 32 -2.06 -40.13 5.14
N TRP A 33 -3.16 -39.70 5.77
CA TRP A 33 -3.12 -39.10 7.11
C TRP A 33 -2.75 -40.11 8.19
N TYR A 34 -3.23 -41.34 8.09
CA TYR A 34 -2.87 -42.41 9.02
C TYR A 34 -1.38 -42.77 8.94
N GLU A 35 -0.85 -42.94 7.72
CA GLU A 35 0.59 -43.21 7.51
C GLU A 35 1.45 -42.05 8.00
N LYS A 36 1.08 -40.81 7.65
CA LYS A 36 1.76 -39.59 8.14
C LYS A 36 1.74 -39.51 9.66
N PHE A 37 0.59 -39.78 10.29
CA PHE A 37 0.46 -39.79 11.76
C PHE A 37 1.31 -40.90 12.39
N LYS A 38 1.36 -42.09 11.77
CA LYS A 38 2.19 -43.21 12.27
C LYS A 38 3.68 -42.88 12.23
N GLU A 39 4.13 -42.17 11.19
CA GLU A 39 5.54 -41.81 11.00
C GLU A 39 5.97 -40.58 11.82
N THR A 40 5.13 -39.55 11.91
CA THR A 40 5.50 -38.26 12.54
C THR A 40 4.75 -37.91 13.82
N GLY A 41 3.78 -38.73 14.24
CA GLY A 41 2.93 -38.45 15.41
C GLY A 41 1.95 -37.29 15.20
N SER A 42 1.90 -36.70 14.00
CA SER A 42 1.04 -35.56 13.67
C SER A 42 0.48 -35.65 12.26
N VAL A 43 -0.69 -35.04 12.04
CA VAL A 43 -1.30 -34.88 10.70
C VAL A 43 -1.00 -33.49 10.12
N THR A 44 -0.43 -32.57 10.91
CA THR A 44 -0.14 -31.18 10.52
C THR A 44 0.73 -31.10 9.28
N ASP A 45 0.43 -30.17 8.37
CA ASP A 45 1.25 -29.93 7.18
C ASP A 45 2.70 -29.64 7.57
N PHE A 46 3.63 -30.17 6.76
CA PHE A 46 5.02 -29.79 6.89
C PHE A 46 5.19 -28.31 6.52
N PRO A 47 6.22 -27.63 7.06
CA PRO A 47 6.60 -26.32 6.59
C PRO A 47 6.72 -26.37 5.06
N ARG A 48 5.96 -25.52 4.37
CA ARG A 48 6.08 -25.41 2.92
C ARG A 48 7.39 -24.72 2.61
N ASP A 49 8.13 -25.22 1.63
CA ASP A 49 9.27 -24.50 1.09
C ASP A 49 8.78 -23.15 0.56
N VAL A 50 9.10 -22.10 1.31
CA VAL A 50 8.76 -20.74 0.93
C VAL A 50 9.75 -20.35 -0.16
N ARG A 51 9.22 -19.91 -1.31
CA ARG A 51 10.03 -19.36 -2.39
C ARG A 51 11.02 -18.34 -1.80
N PRO A 52 12.34 -18.45 -2.08
CA PRO A 52 13.33 -17.54 -1.54
C PRO A 52 12.91 -16.08 -1.77
N GLY A 53 13.02 -15.29 -0.71
CA GLY A 53 12.81 -13.85 -0.78
C GLY A 53 13.82 -13.18 -1.71
N VAL A 54 13.59 -11.91 -2.01
CA VAL A 54 14.61 -11.07 -2.64
C VAL A 54 15.85 -11.05 -1.75
N SER A 55 17.06 -11.17 -2.32
CA SER A 55 18.31 -11.14 -1.57
C SER A 55 18.52 -9.77 -0.91
N GLU A 56 19.19 -9.74 0.25
CA GLU A 56 19.46 -8.48 0.95
C GLU A 56 20.38 -7.55 0.13
N ALA A 57 21.29 -8.11 -0.67
CA ALA A 57 22.09 -7.32 -1.60
C ALA A 57 21.22 -6.52 -2.60
N THR A 58 20.16 -7.13 -3.14
CA THR A 58 19.22 -6.43 -4.03
C THR A 58 18.41 -5.38 -3.28
N VAL A 59 18.01 -5.64 -2.03
CA VAL A 59 17.30 -4.65 -1.20
C VAL A 59 18.17 -3.42 -0.97
N GLU A 60 19.46 -3.62 -0.69
CA GLU A 60 20.40 -2.53 -0.44
C GLU A 60 20.72 -1.73 -1.72
N LEU A 61 20.84 -2.39 -2.87
CA LEU A 61 20.95 -1.70 -4.16
C LEU A 61 19.74 -0.79 -4.44
N VAL A 62 18.53 -1.25 -4.14
CA VAL A 62 17.31 -0.43 -4.26
C VAL A 62 17.37 0.74 -3.27
N ARG A 63 17.78 0.51 -2.02
CA ARG A 63 17.92 1.56 -1.01
C ARG A 63 18.85 2.67 -1.49
N GLN A 64 20.04 2.33 -1.95
CA GLN A 64 21.03 3.29 -2.43
C GLN A 64 20.53 4.09 -3.63
N SER A 65 19.86 3.43 -4.59
CA SER A 65 19.32 4.12 -5.77
C SER A 65 18.28 5.20 -5.41
N PHE A 66 17.40 4.92 -4.44
CA PHE A 66 16.39 5.88 -3.98
C PHE A 66 16.93 6.91 -2.97
N GLN A 67 18.04 6.63 -2.28
CA GLN A 67 18.77 7.63 -1.50
C GLN A 67 19.48 8.64 -2.42
N GLN A 68 20.09 8.18 -3.51
CA GLN A 68 20.75 9.05 -4.49
C GLN A 68 19.74 9.90 -5.28
N SER A 69 18.57 9.34 -5.59
CA SER A 69 17.52 10.05 -6.33
C SER A 69 16.13 9.71 -5.77
N PRO A 70 15.67 10.46 -4.75
CA PRO A 70 14.37 10.22 -4.12
C PRO A 70 13.17 10.46 -5.03
N THR A 71 13.34 11.24 -6.11
CA THR A 71 12.29 11.58 -7.08
C THR A 71 12.18 10.59 -8.25
N LYS A 72 13.05 9.56 -8.29
CA LYS A 72 13.12 8.60 -9.39
C LYS A 72 11.80 7.82 -9.54
N SER A 73 11.38 7.63 -10.78
CA SER A 73 10.18 6.84 -11.07
C SER A 73 10.45 5.33 -10.92
N ASN A 74 9.43 4.57 -10.51
CA ASN A 74 9.54 3.11 -10.42
C ASN A 74 9.88 2.45 -11.76
N ARG A 75 9.43 3.03 -12.88
CA ARG A 75 9.75 2.52 -14.22
C ARG A 75 11.22 2.71 -14.55
N GLN A 76 11.74 3.90 -14.25
CA GLN A 76 13.16 4.21 -14.45
C GLN A 76 14.03 3.32 -13.56
N ALA A 77 13.76 3.24 -12.26
CA ALA A 77 14.50 2.40 -11.33
C ALA A 77 14.44 0.91 -11.72
N SER A 78 13.31 0.42 -12.20
CA SER A 78 13.15 -0.95 -12.71
C SER A 78 14.07 -1.23 -13.90
N ARG A 79 14.18 -0.31 -14.86
CA ARG A 79 15.07 -0.43 -16.01
C ARG A 79 16.55 -0.34 -15.62
N GLU A 80 16.91 0.57 -14.72
CA GLU A 80 18.30 0.75 -14.28
C GLU A 80 18.80 -0.46 -13.47
N LEU A 81 17.96 -0.98 -12.57
CA LEU A 81 18.34 -2.08 -11.67
C LEU A 81 18.06 -3.47 -12.27
N GLN A 82 17.42 -3.55 -13.44
CA GLN A 82 16.96 -4.80 -14.07
C GLN A 82 16.06 -5.64 -13.14
N ILE A 83 15.26 -4.97 -12.30
CA ILE A 83 14.31 -5.60 -11.37
C ILE A 83 12.90 -5.42 -11.93
N PRO A 84 12.06 -6.46 -11.99
CA PRO A 84 10.65 -6.30 -12.38
C PRO A 84 9.95 -5.26 -11.50
N GLN A 85 9.16 -4.38 -12.11
CA GLN A 85 8.53 -3.25 -11.42
C GLN A 85 7.70 -3.70 -10.19
N THR A 86 7.00 -4.84 -10.29
CA THR A 86 6.22 -5.41 -9.18
C THR A 86 7.10 -5.80 -7.98
N SER A 87 8.26 -6.40 -8.24
CA SER A 87 9.25 -6.73 -7.21
C SER A 87 9.84 -5.47 -6.58
N LEU A 88 10.18 -4.47 -7.40
CA LEU A 88 10.68 -3.18 -6.92
C LEU A 88 9.68 -2.51 -5.97
N VAL A 89 8.40 -2.40 -6.36
CA VAL A 89 7.35 -1.82 -5.52
C VAL A 89 7.18 -2.61 -4.21
N ARG A 90 7.29 -3.95 -4.26
CA ARG A 90 7.26 -4.78 -3.06
C ARG A 90 8.45 -4.50 -2.13
N ILE A 91 9.66 -4.35 -2.67
CA ILE A 91 10.85 -4.00 -1.90
C ILE A 91 10.66 -2.63 -1.24
N LEU A 92 10.27 -1.62 -2.01
CA LEU A 92 10.03 -0.26 -1.52
C LEU A 92 9.06 -0.23 -0.34
N HIS A 93 7.88 -0.84 -0.48
CA HIS A 93 6.84 -0.76 0.56
C HIS A 93 7.00 -1.76 1.71
N LYS A 94 7.45 -3.00 1.43
CA LYS A 94 7.45 -4.07 2.44
C LYS A 94 8.79 -4.22 3.15
N LYS A 95 9.91 -3.94 2.47
CA LYS A 95 11.26 -4.05 3.03
C LYS A 95 11.79 -2.70 3.49
N LEU A 96 11.69 -1.67 2.65
CA LEU A 96 12.24 -0.34 2.92
C LEU A 96 11.27 0.62 3.59
N ARG A 97 9.97 0.32 3.62
CA ARG A 97 8.91 1.18 4.18
C ARG A 97 8.89 2.58 3.56
N LEU A 98 9.26 2.69 2.28
CA LEU A 98 9.20 3.93 1.52
C LEU A 98 7.79 4.12 0.95
N HIS A 99 7.34 5.37 0.95
CA HIS A 99 6.07 5.82 0.39
C HIS A 99 6.31 6.97 -0.58
N ALA A 100 5.54 6.99 -1.66
CA ALA A 100 5.62 8.04 -2.67
C ALA A 100 4.71 9.21 -2.27
N TYR A 101 5.30 10.33 -1.91
CA TYR A 101 4.61 11.56 -1.56
C TYR A 101 4.52 12.49 -2.77
N LYS A 102 3.33 13.05 -3.00
CA LYS A 102 3.14 14.08 -4.01
C LYS A 102 3.59 15.41 -3.43
N VAL A 103 4.52 16.08 -4.10
CA VAL A 103 4.97 17.41 -3.68
C VAL A 103 3.84 18.40 -3.89
N GLN A 104 3.44 19.08 -2.83
CA GLN A 104 2.53 20.22 -2.88
C GLN A 104 3.37 21.49 -2.76
N ILE A 105 3.32 22.33 -3.77
CA ILE A 105 3.90 23.67 -3.71
C ILE A 105 2.78 24.59 -3.22
N VAL A 106 2.93 25.08 -1.99
CA VAL A 106 2.02 26.03 -1.36
C VAL A 106 2.69 27.40 -1.42
N GLN A 107 1.91 28.47 -1.55
CA GLN A 107 2.45 29.83 -1.43
C GLN A 107 2.95 30.06 0.00
N ASP A 108 4.14 30.63 0.14
CA ASP A 108 4.63 31.05 1.44
C ASP A 108 3.79 32.24 1.95
N LEU A 109 3.12 32.03 3.09
CA LEU A 109 2.24 33.04 3.67
C LEU A 109 3.08 33.96 4.56
N GLN A 110 3.20 35.22 4.16
CA GLN A 110 3.80 36.23 5.02
C GLN A 110 2.96 36.39 6.30
N PRO A 111 3.56 36.73 7.46
CA PRO A 111 2.84 36.79 8.75
C PRO A 111 1.58 37.67 8.71
N ASN A 112 1.63 38.76 7.94
CA ASN A 112 0.50 39.70 7.79
C ASN A 112 -0.59 39.22 6.83
N VAL A 113 -0.38 38.13 6.09
CA VAL A 113 -1.38 37.58 5.16
C VAL A 113 -2.43 36.79 5.91
N SER A 114 -2.05 36.06 6.96
CA SER A 114 -3.00 35.27 7.76
C SER A 114 -4.14 36.12 8.35
N PRO A 115 -3.87 37.20 9.12
CA PRO A 115 -4.95 38.02 9.68
C PRO A 115 -5.79 38.70 8.60
N ARG A 116 -5.17 39.18 7.51
CA ARG A 116 -5.91 39.79 6.39
C ARG A 116 -6.86 38.82 5.70
N ARG A 117 -6.46 37.55 5.54
CA ARG A 117 -7.31 36.51 4.96
C ARG A 117 -8.47 36.16 5.88
N GLU A 118 -8.23 36.14 7.20
CA GLU A 118 -9.26 35.90 8.20
C GLU A 118 -10.27 37.05 8.25
N GLU A 119 -9.81 38.31 8.31
CA GLU A 119 -10.66 39.50 8.25
C GLU A 119 -11.54 39.51 7.00
N PHE A 120 -10.95 39.26 5.83
CA PHE A 120 -11.70 39.15 4.59
C PHE A 120 -12.74 38.01 4.62
N ALA A 121 -12.38 36.84 5.16
CA ALA A 121 -13.32 35.73 5.26
C ALA A 121 -14.50 36.07 6.17
N ILE A 122 -14.26 36.71 7.32
CA ILE A 122 -15.30 37.15 8.25
C ILE A 122 -16.20 38.21 7.60
N GLU A 123 -15.62 39.18 6.88
CA GLU A 123 -16.38 40.21 6.17
C GLU A 123 -17.32 39.59 5.12
N ILE A 124 -16.82 38.67 4.30
CA ILE A 124 -17.62 37.99 3.29
C ILE A 124 -18.71 37.12 3.92
N LEU A 125 -18.41 36.38 4.99
CA LEU A 125 -19.41 35.59 5.71
C LEU A 125 -20.54 36.49 6.24
N THR A 126 -20.19 37.63 6.86
CA THR A 126 -21.17 38.58 7.38
C THR A 126 -22.07 39.13 6.27
N ARG A 127 -21.52 39.43 5.08
CA ARG A 127 -22.32 39.92 3.94
C ARG A 127 -23.26 38.85 3.39
N ILE A 128 -22.84 37.59 3.38
CA ILE A 128 -23.68 36.46 2.98
C ILE A 128 -24.86 36.30 3.96
N ASP A 129 -24.63 36.46 5.27
CA ASP A 129 -25.68 36.33 6.28
C ASP A 129 -26.68 37.49 6.27
N VAL A 130 -26.23 38.71 5.92
CA VAL A 130 -27.09 39.91 5.88
C VAL A 130 -27.89 40.02 4.58
N GLU A 131 -27.29 39.67 3.44
CA GLU A 131 -27.91 39.80 2.12
C GLU A 131 -28.01 38.44 1.42
N ASN A 132 -29.22 37.87 1.42
CA ASN A 132 -29.53 36.56 0.80
C ASN A 132 -29.12 36.43 -0.68
N ASP A 133 -29.03 37.55 -1.41
CA ASP A 133 -28.73 37.59 -2.85
C ASP A 133 -27.27 37.96 -3.15
N TYR A 134 -26.43 38.17 -2.13
CA TYR A 134 -25.07 38.69 -2.28
C TYR A 134 -24.21 37.86 -3.25
N LEU A 135 -24.26 36.53 -3.14
CA LEU A 135 -23.48 35.62 -3.98
C LEU A 135 -23.88 35.67 -5.46
N ASN A 136 -25.14 35.99 -5.78
CA ASN A 136 -25.61 36.04 -7.17
C ASN A 136 -25.10 37.27 -7.93
N ARG A 137 -24.55 38.26 -7.21
CA ARG A 137 -23.99 39.49 -7.78
C ARG A 137 -22.47 39.46 -7.94
N ILE A 138 -21.83 38.38 -7.48
CA ILE A 138 -20.38 38.23 -7.56
C ILE A 138 -20.01 37.44 -8.81
N CYS A 139 -19.16 38.05 -9.63
CA CYS A 139 -18.50 37.38 -10.75
C CYS A 139 -16.99 37.37 -10.50
N PHE A 140 -16.39 36.18 -10.52
CA PHE A 140 -14.94 36.02 -10.43
C PHE A 140 -14.34 35.88 -11.83
N TYR A 141 -13.26 36.60 -12.08
CA TYR A 141 -12.42 36.42 -13.26
C TYR A 141 -10.97 36.17 -12.79
N ASN A 142 -10.25 35.35 -13.54
CA ASN A 142 -8.84 35.05 -13.32
C ASN A 142 -8.13 34.91 -14.66
N GLU A 143 -6.86 35.29 -14.69
CA GLU A 143 -5.98 35.09 -15.83
C GLU A 143 -5.07 33.88 -15.57
N SER A 144 -4.87 33.06 -16.60
CA SER A 144 -3.95 31.92 -16.53
C SER A 144 -2.99 31.97 -17.71
N THR A 145 -1.70 31.93 -17.39
CA THR A 145 -0.64 31.87 -18.39
C THR A 145 -0.36 30.42 -18.77
N PHE A 146 -0.48 30.09 -20.05
CA PHE A 146 -0.12 28.78 -20.58
C PHE A 146 1.23 28.86 -21.29
N HIS A 147 2.18 28.02 -20.88
CA HIS A 147 3.49 27.90 -21.53
C HIS A 147 3.50 26.68 -22.45
N VAL A 148 3.93 26.85 -23.70
CA VAL A 148 4.05 25.76 -24.69
C VAL A 148 5.34 24.96 -24.51
N SER A 149 6.33 25.50 -23.79
CA SER A 149 7.50 24.75 -23.38
C SER A 149 7.07 23.73 -22.32
N GLY A 150 7.20 22.44 -22.62
CA GLY A 150 6.80 21.32 -21.74
C GLY A 150 7.64 21.17 -20.46
N MET A 151 8.03 22.27 -19.84
CA MET A 151 8.91 22.28 -18.68
C MET A 151 8.13 21.88 -17.41
N VAL A 152 8.68 20.85 -16.75
CA VAL A 152 8.34 20.32 -15.42
C VAL A 152 6.85 20.24 -15.11
N ASN A 153 6.24 19.11 -15.49
CA ASN A 153 4.93 18.74 -14.98
C ASN A 153 5.00 18.40 -13.48
N LYS A 154 4.75 19.41 -12.64
CA LYS A 154 4.70 19.32 -11.17
C LYS A 154 3.74 18.22 -10.67
N HIS A 155 2.73 17.85 -11.46
CA HIS A 155 1.79 16.78 -11.09
C HIS A 155 2.43 15.38 -11.07
N ASN A 156 3.56 15.19 -11.76
CA ASN A 156 4.25 13.91 -11.86
C ASN A 156 5.41 13.75 -10.87
N VAL A 157 5.73 14.79 -10.08
CA VAL A 157 6.82 14.74 -9.11
C VAL A 157 6.35 14.02 -7.85
N ARG A 158 6.97 12.87 -7.58
CA ARG A 158 6.77 12.10 -6.34
C ARG A 158 8.11 11.88 -5.66
N ILE A 159 8.16 12.06 -4.34
CA ILE A 159 9.35 11.83 -3.53
C ILE A 159 9.13 10.58 -2.68
N TRP A 160 10.08 9.64 -2.73
CA TRP A 160 10.05 8.45 -1.90
C TRP A 160 10.72 8.72 -0.55
N ASN A 161 9.98 8.57 0.54
CA ASN A 161 10.52 8.74 1.89
C ASN A 161 9.82 7.81 2.91
N GLN A 162 10.44 7.59 4.06
CA GLN A 162 9.87 6.80 5.17
C GLN A 162 8.96 7.65 6.06
N ILE A 163 9.25 8.94 6.24
CA ILE A 163 8.53 9.86 7.13
C ILE A 163 7.78 10.92 6.31
N ILE A 164 6.55 11.22 6.72
CA ILE A 164 5.75 12.35 6.22
C ILE A 164 6.31 13.63 6.85
N HIS A 165 7.38 14.19 6.31
CA HIS A 165 7.75 15.57 6.62
C HIS A 165 8.46 16.15 5.42
N MET A 166 7.74 16.90 4.60
CA MET A 166 8.31 17.86 3.67
C MET A 166 7.22 18.87 3.29
N PHE A 167 6.94 19.80 4.20
CA PHE A 167 6.65 21.15 3.77
C PHE A 167 7.99 21.71 3.30
N LEU A 168 8.23 21.67 1.99
CA LEU A 168 9.33 22.44 1.39
C LEU A 168 8.90 23.90 1.44
N HIS A 169 9.29 24.62 2.50
CA HIS A 169 9.29 26.07 2.46
C HIS A 169 10.30 26.49 1.38
N SER A 170 9.80 27.26 0.41
CA SER A 170 10.57 27.82 -0.69
C SER A 170 11.07 29.20 -0.31
#